data_AF-X1SE02-F1
#
_entry.id   AF-X1SE02-F1
#
_cell.length_a   1.000
_cell.length_b   1.000
_cell.length_c   1.000
_cell.angle_alpha   90.00
_cell.angle_beta   90.00
_cell.angle_gamma   90.00
#
_symmetry.space_group_name_H-M   'P 1'
#
loop_
_entity.id
_entity.type
_entity.pdbx_description
1 polymer ?
#
loop_
_entity_poly.entity_id
_entity_poly.type
_entity_poly.pdbx_seq_one_letter_code
_entity_poly.pdbx_strand_id
1 'polypeptide(L)'
;VATNIEMIRSLGVKEVVFSCSGCFSTMNIEYNKFTDNNLGFDLSHMVQFVPRYAKEKGLKIRYTKRTKDNPLVVTYHDPCHLGRYSEIYDEPRELIDMIEGI
;
A
#
# COMPACT_ATOMS: atom_id res chain seq x y z
N VAL A 1 21.60 2.06 1.16
CA VAL A 1 20.85 0.94 0.54
C VAL A 1 21.03 -0.35 1.34
N ALA A 2 22.23 -0.94 1.37
CA ALA A 2 22.51 -2.24 2.03
C ALA A 2 22.01 -2.35 3.49
N THR A 3 22.28 -1.35 4.34
CA THR A 3 21.90 -1.38 5.77
C THR A 3 20.41 -1.62 6.02
N ASN A 4 19.51 -0.98 5.26
CA ASN A 4 18.07 -1.18 5.46
C ASN A 4 17.64 -2.57 5.00
N ILE A 5 18.22 -3.07 3.91
CA ILE A 5 17.87 -4.38 3.32
C ILE A 5 18.32 -5.50 4.27
N GLU A 6 19.55 -5.42 4.77
CA GLU A 6 20.09 -6.38 5.74
C GLU A 6 19.29 -6.37 7.04
N MET A 7 18.89 -5.20 7.53
CA MET A 7 18.05 -5.07 8.71
C MET A 7 16.68 -5.73 8.49
N ILE A 8 16.03 -5.52 7.34
CA ILE A 8 14.74 -6.15 7.06
C ILE A 8 14.90 -7.67 6.91
N ARG A 9 15.95 -8.12 6.21
CA ARG A 9 16.26 -9.56 6.04
C ARG A 9 16.50 -10.24 7.39
N SER A 10 17.20 -9.59 8.32
CA SER A 10 17.48 -10.16 9.64
C SER A 10 16.24 -10.29 10.53
N LEU A 11 15.20 -9.49 10.27
CA LEU A 11 13.89 -9.63 10.93
C LEU A 11 13.10 -10.85 10.43
N GLY A 12 13.48 -11.46 9.30
CA GLY A 12 12.80 -12.65 8.75
C GLY A 12 11.36 -12.38 8.30
N VAL A 13 11.01 -11.12 8.03
CA VAL A 13 9.68 -10.75 7.55
C VAL A 13 9.50 -11.18 6.09
N LYS A 14 8.29 -11.62 5.74
CA LYS A 14 7.97 -12.02 4.35
C LYS A 14 7.56 -10.85 3.48
N GLU A 15 6.92 -9.85 4.06
CA GLU A 15 6.39 -8.69 3.35
C GLU A 15 6.61 -7.41 4.17
N VAL A 16 6.99 -6.33 3.50
CA VAL A 16 7.09 -4.99 4.07
C VAL A 16 6.01 -4.10 3.48
N VAL A 17 5.15 -3.57 4.36
CA VAL A 17 4.03 -2.72 3.98
C VAL A 17 4.38 -1.25 4.21
N PHE A 18 4.22 -0.42 3.19
CA PHE A 18 4.52 1.01 3.24
C PHE A 18 3.25 1.86 3.23
N SER A 19 3.19 2.88 4.08
CA SER A 19 2.15 3.92 4.02
C SER A 19 2.57 5.16 3.22
N CYS A 20 3.87 5.32 2.99
CA CYS A 20 4.43 6.42 2.23
C CYS A 20 4.76 5.99 0.80
N SER A 21 4.17 6.66 -0.18
CA SER A 21 4.39 6.39 -1.60
C SER A 21 5.85 6.58 -2.02
N GLY A 22 6.55 7.57 -1.46
CA GLY A 22 7.97 7.79 -1.74
C GLY A 22 8.87 6.66 -1.21
N CYS A 23 8.59 6.18 0.01
CA CYS A 23 9.34 5.05 0.59
C CYS A 23 9.11 3.76 -0.21
N PHE A 24 7.86 3.49 -0.60
CA PHE A 24 7.52 2.36 -1.46
C PHE A 24 8.26 2.44 -2.80
N SER A 25 8.16 3.57 -3.51
CA SER A 25 8.83 3.79 -4.80
C SER A 25 10.36 3.68 -4.67
N THR A 26 10.95 4.17 -3.57
CA THR A 26 12.39 4.05 -3.30
C THR A 26 12.81 2.59 -3.17
N MET A 27 12.05 1.78 -2.44
CA MET A 27 12.36 0.35 -2.30
C MET A 27 12.09 -0.43 -3.59
N ASN A 28 10.92 -0.21 -4.19
CA ASN A 28 10.46 -0.95 -5.35
C ASN A 28 11.27 -0.65 -6.62
N ILE A 29 11.78 0.57 -6.77
CA ILE A 29 12.47 0.99 -8.00
C ILE A 29 13.95 1.18 -7.73
N GLU A 30 14.32 2.03 -6.77
CA GLU A 30 15.72 2.40 -6.58
C GLU A 30 16.53 1.29 -5.91
N TYR A 31 16.04 0.71 -4.82
CA TYR A 31 16.79 -0.33 -4.10
C TYR A 31 16.89 -1.62 -4.91
N ASN A 32 15.83 -1.98 -5.65
CA ASN A 32 15.84 -3.15 -6.54
C ASN A 32 16.96 -3.13 -7.59
N LYS A 33 17.35 -1.94 -8.07
CA LYS A 33 18.49 -1.78 -9.00
C LYS A 33 19.82 -2.23 -8.38
N PHE A 34 19.95 -2.19 -7.05
CA PHE A 34 21.17 -2.58 -6.33
C PHE A 34 21.14 -4.00 -5.78
N THR A 35 20.05 -4.74 -6.00
CA THR A 35 19.87 -6.10 -5.46
C THR A 35 19.54 -7.14 -6.51
N ASP A 36 19.84 -6.86 -7.79
CA ASP A 36 19.47 -7.74 -8.92
C ASP A 36 17.98 -8.11 -8.89
N ASN A 37 17.12 -7.15 -8.53
CA ASN A 37 15.68 -7.32 -8.33
C ASN A 37 15.30 -8.37 -7.27
N ASN A 38 16.18 -8.65 -6.30
CA ASN A 38 15.94 -9.59 -5.20
C ASN A 38 16.21 -8.95 -3.83
N LEU A 39 15.17 -8.37 -3.24
CA LEU A 39 15.24 -7.82 -1.88
C LEU A 39 15.21 -8.92 -0.80
N GLY A 40 14.70 -10.11 -1.11
CA GLY A 40 14.52 -11.21 -0.15
C GLY A 40 13.23 -11.11 0.70
N PHE A 41 12.33 -10.21 0.33
CA PHE A 41 11.01 -10.00 0.93
C PHE A 41 10.11 -9.28 -0.08
N ASP A 42 8.80 -9.46 0.06
CA ASP A 42 7.81 -8.80 -0.78
C ASP A 42 7.58 -7.36 -0.34
N LEU A 43 7.12 -6.52 -1.27
CA LEU A 43 6.76 -5.14 -1.00
C LEU A 43 5.28 -4.91 -1.32
N SER A 44 4.62 -4.11 -0.49
CA SER A 44 3.31 -3.56 -0.84
C SER A 44 3.14 -2.15 -0.31
N HIS A 45 2.36 -1.35 -1.02
CA HIS A 45 1.81 -0.13 -0.45
C HIS A 45 0.51 -0.46 0.29
N MET A 46 0.13 0.34 1.30
CA MET A 46 -1.07 0.12 2.11
C MET A 46 -2.34 0.02 1.28
N VAL A 47 -2.40 0.74 0.15
CA VAL A 47 -3.54 0.70 -0.78
C VAL A 47 -3.70 -0.65 -1.48
N GLN A 48 -2.64 -1.46 -1.56
CA GLN A 48 -2.67 -2.82 -2.10
C GLN A 48 -2.84 -3.85 -0.98
N PHE A 49 -2.13 -3.65 0.13
CA PHE A 49 -2.16 -4.58 1.27
C PHE A 49 -3.52 -4.64 1.96
N VAL A 50 -4.12 -3.48 2.28
CA VAL A 50 -5.37 -3.41 3.05
C VAL A 50 -6.54 -4.09 2.33
N PRO A 51 -6.86 -3.80 1.05
CA PRO A 51 -7.99 -4.45 0.39
C PRO A 51 -7.77 -5.96 0.26
N ARG A 52 -6.55 -6.41 -0.07
CA ARG A 52 -6.19 -7.83 -0.12
C ARG A 52 -6.42 -8.51 1.24
N TYR A 53 -5.84 -7.97 2.30
CA TYR A 53 -5.95 -8.53 3.65
C TYR A 53 -7.39 -8.53 4.17
N ALA A 54 -8.15 -7.45 3.92
CA ALA A 54 -9.55 -7.36 4.31
C ALA A 54 -10.39 -8.45 3.63
N LYS A 55 -10.20 -8.69 2.33
CA LYS A 55 -10.88 -9.76 1.60
C LYS A 55 -10.50 -11.14 2.13
N GLU A 56 -9.21 -11.41 2.33
CA GLU A 56 -8.71 -12.68 2.87
C GLU A 56 -9.28 -13.02 4.25
N LYS A 57 -9.50 -12.01 5.08
CA LYS A 57 -10.03 -12.17 6.45
C LYS A 57 -11.53 -11.95 6.57
N GLY A 58 -12.22 -11.62 5.47
CA GLY A 58 -13.65 -11.30 5.48
C GLY A 58 -13.98 -10.06 6.35
N LEU A 59 -13.06 -9.10 6.44
CA LEU A 59 -13.22 -7.89 7.23
C LEU A 59 -14.01 -6.83 6.46
N LYS A 60 -14.89 -6.11 7.16
CA LYS A 60 -15.58 -4.94 6.63
C LYS A 60 -14.93 -3.68 7.15
N ILE A 61 -14.68 -2.72 6.25
CA ILE A 61 -14.13 -1.41 6.60
C ILE A 61 -15.29 -0.41 6.57
N ARG A 62 -15.49 0.32 7.67
CA ARG A 62 -16.60 1.26 7.80
C ARG A 62 -16.18 2.55 8.49
N TYR A 63 -16.58 3.67 7.91
CA TYR A 63 -16.58 4.96 8.58
C TYR A 63 -17.84 5.09 9.44
N THR A 64 -17.70 4.85 10.75
CA THR A 64 -18.84 4.68 11.68
C THR A 64 -19.68 5.93 11.92
N LYS A 65 -19.18 7.13 11.55
CA LYS A 65 -19.89 8.41 11.73
C LYS A 65 -20.86 8.75 10.59
N ARG A 66 -20.96 7.88 9.58
CA ARG A 66 -21.80 8.06 8.38
C ARG A 66 -22.50 6.75 8.03
N THR A 67 -23.48 6.86 7.14
CA THR A 67 -24.28 5.74 6.63
C THR A 67 -24.26 5.77 5.11
N LYS A 68 -24.76 4.72 4.46
CA LYS A 68 -24.92 4.71 3.00
C LYS A 68 -25.83 5.83 2.49
N ASP A 69 -26.81 6.23 3.29
CA ASP A 69 -27.76 7.30 2.94
C ASP A 69 -27.23 8.71 3.24
N ASN A 70 -26.06 8.82 3.89
CA ASN A 70 -25.37 10.07 4.18
C ASN A 70 -23.86 9.83 4.19
N PRO A 71 -23.23 9.63 3.01
CA PRO A 71 -21.82 9.30 2.91
C PRO A 71 -20.92 10.51 3.21
N LEU A 72 -19.67 10.26 3.61
CA LEU A 72 -18.64 11.29 3.69
C LEU A 72 -18.07 11.56 2.30
N VAL A 73 -18.32 12.74 1.74
CA VAL A 73 -17.64 13.15 0.50
C VAL A 73 -16.14 13.34 0.78
N VAL A 74 -15.30 12.57 0.08
CA VAL A 74 -13.84 12.65 0.16
C VAL A 74 -13.24 13.09 -1.17
N THR A 75 -12.08 13.73 -1.11
CA THR A 75 -11.24 14.00 -2.28
C THR A 75 -9.95 13.20 -2.13
N TYR A 76 -9.66 12.34 -3.09
CA TYR A 76 -8.43 11.57 -3.14
C TYR A 76 -7.35 12.33 -3.91
N HIS A 77 -6.14 12.34 -3.38
CA HIS A 77 -4.96 12.86 -4.05
C HIS A 77 -4.10 11.68 -4.52
N ASP A 78 -3.96 11.52 -5.83
CA ASP A 78 -3.06 10.53 -6.43
C ASP A 78 -1.59 10.95 -6.23
N PRO A 79 -0.80 10.24 -5.39
CA PRO A 79 0.61 10.59 -5.18
C PRO A 79 1.42 10.21 -6.42
N CYS A 80 2.30 11.11 -6.89
CA CYS A 80 3.12 10.86 -8.08
C CYS A 80 4.00 9.60 -7.96
N HIS A 81 4.54 9.31 -6.77
CA HIS A 81 5.35 8.12 -6.55
C HIS A 81 4.56 6.81 -6.59
N LEU A 82 3.27 6.85 -6.31
CA LEU A 82 2.39 5.69 -6.35
C LEU A 82 1.86 5.47 -7.76
N GLY A 83 1.25 6.50 -8.35
CA GLY A 83 0.70 6.43 -9.69
C GLY A 83 1.80 6.45 -10.76
N ARG A 84 2.52 7.57 -10.91
CA ARG A 84 3.42 7.77 -12.06
C ARG A 84 4.62 6.84 -12.07
N TYR A 85 5.19 6.53 -10.90
CA TYR A 85 6.40 5.72 -10.82
C TYR A 85 6.14 4.24 -10.54
N SER A 86 5.05 3.91 -9.83
CA SER A 86 4.74 2.53 -9.46
C SER A 86 3.51 1.97 -10.17
N GLU A 87 2.86 2.75 -11.03
CA GLU A 87 1.70 2.37 -11.85
C GLU A 87 0.48 1.90 -11.04
N ILE A 88 0.37 2.35 -9.78
CA ILE A 88 -0.71 2.01 -8.84
C ILE A 88 -1.74 3.14 -8.87
N TYR A 89 -2.86 2.90 -9.56
CA TYR A 89 -3.96 3.85 -9.72
C TYR A 89 -5.31 3.29 -9.27
N ASP A 90 -5.58 2.03 -9.55
CA ASP A 90 -6.89 1.43 -9.30
C ASP A 90 -7.03 0.97 -7.84
N GLU A 91 -5.95 0.51 -7.21
CA GLU A 91 -5.99 -0.03 -5.85
C GLU A 91 -6.41 0.99 -4.78
N PRO A 92 -5.96 2.27 -4.82
CA PRO A 92 -6.51 3.29 -3.92
C PRO A 92 -8.01 3.50 -4.09
N ARG A 93 -8.53 3.44 -5.33
CA ARG A 93 -9.96 3.63 -5.64
C ARG A 93 -10.77 2.44 -5.14
N GLU A 94 -10.29 1.22 -5.38
CA GLU A 94 -10.89 0.01 -4.84
C GLU A 94 -10.95 0.04 -3.30
N LEU A 95 -9.86 0.46 -2.66
CA LEU A 95 -9.85 0.60 -1.21
C LEU A 95 -10.88 1.64 -0.74
N ILE A 96 -10.99 2.79 -1.40
CA ILE A 96 -11.99 3.80 -1.06
C ILE A 96 -13.41 3.24 -1.22
N ASP A 97 -13.69 2.49 -2.28
CA ASP A 97 -15.02 1.90 -2.54
C ASP A 97 -15.40 0.79 -1.53
N MET A 98 -14.40 0.13 -0.91
CA MET A 98 -14.62 -0.81 0.21
C MET A 98 -15.03 -0.09 1.53
N ILE A 99 -14.86 1.24 1.53
CA ILE A 99 -15.31 2.30 2.43
C ILE A 99 -16.77 2.40 2.84
N GLU A 100 -17.37 1.55 3.68
CA GLU A 100 -18.78 1.81 4.06
C GLU A 100 -18.93 3.18 4.76
N GLY A 101 -19.76 4.07 4.21
CA GLY A 101 -20.01 5.41 4.76
C GLY A 101 -19.05 6.50 4.27
N ILE A 102 -18.21 6.18 3.30
CA ILE A 102 -17.54 7.13 2.40
C ILE A 102 -18.28 7.15 1.07
#